data_AF-A0A345ZSE1-F1
#
_entry.id   AF-A0A345ZSE1-F1
#
_cell.length_a   1.000
_cell.length_b   1.000
_cell.length_c   1.000
_cell.angle_alpha   90.00
_cell.angle_beta   90.00
_cell.angle_gamma   90.00
#
_symmetry.space_group_name_H-M   'P 1'
#
loop_
_entity.id
_entity.type
_entity.pdbx_description
1 polymer ?
#
loop_
_entity_poly.entity_id
_entity_poly.type
_entity_poly.pdbx_seq_one_letter_code
_entity_poly.pdbx_strand_id
1 'polypeptide(L)'
;MSALGRLPARPLSADAERSITVLGATGSIGSSTLDLIKREPGRYRVQAITAGRNAGQLAQIARAVGARVAVVADADAYRDLKDALSGSGIEAAAGADALVEAAEQPADWVMAAIAGAVGLRPTLAAIERGATVALANKECMVCAGALFMRRAATSGATVLPVDSEHNAIFQALTAGPREGVRRVILTASGGPFRTWSLEAIRAATPQQALKHPNWSMGQKVTIDSASLMNKGLELIEAHHLFTLPPSEIDVLVHPQSVIHSMVEYTDGSVVAQLGAPDMRIPIAHCLAWPHRLDWPAPRLDLAKVRELTFEEPDLVRFPALGLARWAMERGGAAPTVLNAADEVAVAEFIAGRIAFLDIPALVEATLGAAEKRGLLAEPTTVEMALAIDHDARSLARDLLPEFAVKAS
;
A
#
# COMPACT_ATOMS: atom_id res chain seq x y z
N MET A 1 -17.92 9.03 3.20
CA MET A 1 -18.69 8.00 2.48
C MET A 1 -17.71 6.90 2.14
N SER A 2 -17.89 5.71 2.71
CA SER A 2 -16.92 4.60 2.66
C SER A 2 -16.82 3.98 1.27
N ALA A 3 -15.78 3.16 1.02
CA ALA A 3 -15.69 2.31 -0.17
C ALA A 3 -16.94 1.44 -0.42
N LEU A 4 -17.79 1.25 0.60
CA LEU A 4 -19.07 0.54 0.50
C LEU A 4 -20.25 1.42 0.05
N GLY A 5 -20.17 2.75 0.22
CA GLY A 5 -21.32 3.67 0.10
C GLY A 5 -21.87 3.87 -1.30
N ARG A 6 -21.14 3.42 -2.34
CA ARG A 6 -21.61 3.35 -3.73
C ARG A 6 -20.94 2.17 -4.43
N LEU A 7 -21.44 0.96 -4.19
CA LEU A 7 -21.19 -0.14 -5.13
C LEU A 7 -21.73 0.32 -6.50
N PRO A 8 -20.91 0.47 -7.56
CA PRO A 8 -21.39 0.95 -8.86
C PRO A 8 -22.58 0.15 -9.36
N ALA A 9 -23.57 0.88 -9.90
CA ALA A 9 -24.86 0.37 -10.37
C ALA A 9 -24.77 -0.52 -11.63
N ARG A 10 -23.57 -0.83 -12.14
CA ARG A 10 -23.41 -1.64 -13.34
C ARG A 10 -22.10 -2.43 -13.31
N PRO A 11 -22.11 -3.74 -12.98
CA PRO A 11 -20.98 -4.59 -13.29
C PRO A 11 -20.74 -4.54 -14.80
N LEU A 12 -19.48 -4.37 -15.22
CA LEU A 12 -19.09 -4.69 -16.59
C LEU A 12 -19.53 -6.13 -16.85
N SER A 13 -20.14 -6.39 -18.02
CA SER A 13 -20.43 -7.77 -18.43
C SER A 13 -19.16 -8.60 -18.28
N ALA A 14 -19.28 -9.82 -17.74
CA ALA A 14 -18.14 -10.72 -17.54
C ALA A 14 -17.32 -10.93 -18.83
N ASP A 15 -17.96 -10.72 -19.98
CA ASP A 15 -17.44 -10.94 -21.33
C ASP A 15 -16.93 -9.67 -22.05
N ALA A 16 -17.01 -8.48 -21.43
CA ALA A 16 -16.53 -7.25 -22.07
C ALA A 16 -15.01 -7.07 -21.88
N GLU A 17 -14.28 -6.78 -22.96
CA GLU A 17 -12.86 -6.40 -22.89
C GLU A 17 -12.69 -5.17 -21.98
N ARG A 18 -11.82 -5.27 -20.97
CA ARG A 18 -11.55 -4.20 -20.00
C ARG A 18 -10.21 -3.54 -20.28
N SER A 19 -10.20 -2.22 -20.36
CA SER A 19 -8.97 -1.44 -20.53
C SER A 19 -8.27 -1.19 -19.19
N ILE A 20 -6.96 -1.45 -19.13
CA ILE A 20 -6.17 -1.49 -17.90
C ILE A 20 -4.95 -0.56 -17.98
N THR A 21 -4.72 0.24 -16.94
CA THR A 21 -3.44 0.91 -16.69
C THR A 21 -2.75 0.30 -15.47
N VAL A 22 -1.44 0.04 -15.55
CA VAL A 22 -0.64 -0.47 -14.42
C VAL A 22 0.45 0.53 -14.06
N LEU A 23 0.23 1.26 -12.96
CA LEU A 23 1.19 2.19 -12.40
C LEU A 23 2.18 1.40 -11.52
N GLY A 24 3.45 1.26 -11.93
CA GLY A 24 4.45 0.46 -11.21
C GLY A 24 4.54 -1.01 -11.68
N ALA A 25 4.50 -1.23 -13.00
CA ALA A 25 4.52 -2.53 -13.65
C ALA A 25 5.74 -3.41 -13.35
N THR A 26 6.92 -2.82 -13.10
CA THR A 26 8.16 -3.56 -12.80
C THR A 26 8.29 -3.97 -11.33
N GLY A 27 7.40 -3.50 -10.46
CA GLY A 27 7.36 -3.90 -9.05
C GLY A 27 6.70 -5.27 -8.84
N SER A 28 6.70 -5.76 -7.59
CA SER A 28 6.10 -7.05 -7.22
C SER A 28 4.60 -7.11 -7.54
N ILE A 29 3.84 -6.08 -7.13
CA ILE A 29 2.40 -5.98 -7.38
C ILE A 29 2.11 -5.83 -8.88
N GLY A 30 2.86 -4.99 -9.59
CA GLY A 30 2.71 -4.83 -11.03
C GLY A 30 2.97 -6.14 -11.78
N SER A 31 4.04 -6.85 -11.44
CA SER A 31 4.37 -8.15 -12.03
C SER A 31 3.28 -9.19 -11.74
N SER A 32 2.76 -9.23 -10.51
CA SER A 32 1.67 -10.13 -10.11
C SER A 32 0.36 -9.81 -10.84
N THR A 33 0.08 -8.53 -11.05
CA THR A 33 -1.07 -8.06 -11.84
C THR A 33 -0.96 -8.51 -13.28
N LEU A 34 0.22 -8.35 -13.88
CA LEU A 34 0.47 -8.73 -15.27
C LEU A 34 0.50 -10.26 -15.47
N ASP A 35 0.92 -11.04 -14.47
CA ASP A 35 0.77 -12.51 -14.47
C ASP A 35 -0.70 -12.94 -14.58
N LEU A 36 -1.61 -12.28 -13.84
CA LEU A 36 -3.04 -12.55 -13.91
C LEU A 36 -3.66 -12.12 -15.24
N ILE A 37 -3.31 -10.92 -15.73
CA ILE A 37 -3.79 -10.40 -17.02
C ILE A 37 -3.41 -11.35 -18.17
N LYS A 38 -2.18 -11.86 -18.19
CA LYS A 38 -1.69 -12.77 -19.24
C LYS A 38 -2.44 -14.10 -19.32
N ARG A 39 -3.11 -14.52 -18.24
CA ARG A 39 -3.84 -15.79 -18.18
C ARG A 39 -5.23 -15.72 -18.80
N GLU A 40 -5.73 -14.52 -19.09
CA GLU A 40 -7.05 -14.26 -19.65
C GLU A 40 -6.92 -13.54 -21.01
N PRO A 41 -6.39 -14.22 -22.05
CA PRO A 41 -6.16 -13.58 -23.35
C PRO A 41 -7.47 -13.06 -23.95
N GLY A 42 -7.45 -11.82 -24.46
CA GLY A 42 -8.61 -11.16 -25.06
C GLY A 42 -9.58 -10.50 -24.06
N ARG A 43 -9.39 -10.70 -22.75
CA ARG A 43 -10.22 -10.05 -21.72
C ARG A 43 -9.73 -8.66 -21.32
N TYR A 44 -8.43 -8.40 -21.48
CA TYR A 44 -7.80 -7.17 -21.02
C TYR A 44 -7.00 -6.51 -22.14
N ARG A 45 -7.19 -5.19 -22.28
CA ARG A 45 -6.39 -4.34 -23.16
C ARG A 45 -5.53 -3.40 -22.32
N VAL A 46 -4.21 -3.52 -22.40
CA VAL A 46 -3.29 -2.70 -21.61
C VAL A 46 -3.11 -1.33 -22.25
N GLN A 47 -3.65 -0.29 -21.63
CA GLN A 47 -3.59 1.09 -22.10
C GLN A 47 -2.24 1.73 -21.78
N ALA A 48 -1.80 1.66 -20.52
CA ALA A 48 -0.51 2.21 -20.11
C ALA A 48 0.15 1.33 -19.04
N ILE A 49 1.48 1.28 -19.08
CA ILE A 49 2.29 0.72 -18.00
C ILE A 49 3.40 1.68 -17.61
N THR A 50 3.71 1.75 -16.31
CA THR A 50 4.77 2.64 -15.83
C THR A 50 5.81 1.92 -14.98
N ALA A 51 7.02 2.47 -14.92
CA ALA A 51 8.08 2.02 -14.02
C ALA A 51 8.85 3.22 -13.45
N GLY A 52 9.71 2.97 -12.46
CA GLY A 52 10.64 3.98 -11.95
C GLY A 52 11.70 4.35 -13.00
N ARG A 53 12.78 3.54 -13.07
CA ARG A 53 13.93 3.78 -13.97
C ARG A 53 14.28 2.62 -14.91
N ASN A 54 13.69 1.43 -14.72
CA ASN A 54 14.10 0.22 -15.43
C ASN A 54 13.49 0.15 -16.85
N ALA A 55 14.01 0.98 -17.76
CA ALA A 55 13.55 1.09 -19.14
C ALA A 55 13.57 -0.24 -19.90
N GLY A 56 14.65 -1.02 -19.76
CA GLY A 56 14.79 -2.31 -20.46
C GLY A 56 13.73 -3.33 -20.04
N GLN A 57 13.52 -3.50 -18.73
CA GLN A 57 12.46 -4.39 -18.22
C GLN A 57 11.06 -3.88 -18.61
N LEU A 58 10.82 -2.57 -18.53
CA LEU A 58 9.54 -1.99 -18.91
C LEU A 58 9.24 -2.22 -20.39
N ALA A 59 10.21 -2.04 -21.29
CA ALA A 59 10.03 -2.28 -22.72
C ALA A 59 9.70 -3.76 -23.03
N GLN A 60 10.36 -4.70 -22.34
CA GLN A 60 10.04 -6.13 -22.46
C GLN A 60 8.60 -6.42 -22.02
N ILE A 61 8.18 -5.86 -20.88
CA ILE A 61 6.82 -6.01 -20.39
C ILE A 61 5.82 -5.40 -21.37
N ALA A 62 6.07 -4.17 -21.84
CA ALA A 62 5.19 -3.44 -22.77
C ALA A 62 4.90 -4.25 -24.03
N ARG A 63 5.95 -4.79 -24.66
CA ARG A 63 5.83 -5.65 -25.84
C ARG A 63 5.06 -6.93 -25.53
N ALA A 64 5.35 -7.58 -24.40
CA ALA A 64 4.72 -8.84 -24.03
C ALA A 64 3.22 -8.73 -23.75
N VAL A 65 2.74 -7.56 -23.31
CA VAL A 65 1.32 -7.33 -23.02
C VAL A 65 0.61 -6.46 -24.06
N GLY A 66 1.31 -6.06 -25.13
CA GLY A 66 0.77 -5.18 -26.16
C GLY A 66 0.31 -3.83 -25.61
N ALA A 67 1.06 -3.25 -24.66
CA ALA A 67 0.71 -1.97 -24.07
C ALA A 67 0.70 -0.85 -25.12
N ARG A 68 -0.23 0.10 -25.04
CA ARG A 68 -0.24 1.25 -25.95
C ARG A 68 0.83 2.30 -25.58
N VAL A 69 1.02 2.55 -24.28
CA VAL A 69 2.00 3.50 -23.76
C VAL A 69 2.86 2.85 -22.67
N ALA A 70 4.16 3.15 -22.68
CA ALA A 70 5.09 2.82 -21.61
C ALA A 70 5.77 4.08 -21.08
N VAL A 71 5.78 4.25 -19.76
CA VAL A 71 6.33 5.46 -19.11
C VAL A 71 7.35 5.12 -18.03
N VAL A 72 8.50 5.78 -18.05
CA VAL A 72 9.47 5.77 -16.93
C VAL A 72 9.36 7.06 -16.13
N ALA A 73 9.34 6.96 -14.80
CA ALA A 73 9.36 8.12 -13.91
C ALA A 73 10.64 8.95 -14.08
N ASP A 74 11.76 8.26 -14.31
CA ASP A 74 13.07 8.84 -14.51
C ASP A 74 13.21 9.41 -15.93
N ALA A 75 13.35 10.73 -16.03
CA ALA A 75 13.49 11.44 -17.30
C ALA A 75 14.76 11.02 -18.06
N ASP A 76 15.83 10.66 -17.34
CA ASP A 76 17.10 10.26 -17.93
C ASP A 76 17.01 8.89 -18.62
N ALA A 77 16.05 8.06 -18.22
CA ALA A 77 15.79 6.75 -18.81
C ALA A 77 14.94 6.81 -20.09
N TYR A 78 14.52 8.00 -20.56
CA TYR A 78 13.66 8.15 -21.73
C TYR A 78 14.26 7.57 -23.01
N ARG A 79 15.53 7.88 -23.28
CA ARG A 79 16.21 7.45 -24.52
C ARG A 79 16.30 5.94 -24.59
N ASP A 80 16.73 5.31 -23.49
CA ASP A 80 16.83 3.86 -23.37
C ASP A 80 15.47 3.18 -23.59
N LEU A 81 14.38 3.75 -23.03
CA LEU A 81 13.03 3.22 -23.22
C LEU A 81 12.59 3.32 -24.69
N LYS A 82 12.78 4.49 -25.29
CA LYS A 82 12.39 4.76 -26.68
C LYS A 82 13.11 3.82 -27.65
N ASP A 83 14.42 3.65 -27.47
CA ASP A 83 15.24 2.77 -28.30
C ASP A 83 14.81 1.31 -28.14
N ALA A 84 14.58 0.86 -26.89
CA ALA A 84 14.10 -0.49 -26.61
C ALA A 84 12.68 -0.76 -27.15
N LEU A 85 11.87 0.28 -27.40
CA LEU A 85 10.53 0.20 -27.98
C LEU A 85 10.49 0.45 -29.50
N SER A 86 11.63 0.72 -30.14
CA SER A 86 11.69 0.96 -31.57
C SER A 86 11.04 -0.17 -32.38
N GLY A 87 10.24 0.20 -33.40
CA GLY A 87 9.50 -0.74 -34.25
C GLY A 87 8.32 -1.46 -33.59
N SER A 88 8.00 -1.20 -32.33
CA SER A 88 6.87 -1.85 -31.64
C SER A 88 5.51 -1.18 -31.87
N GLY A 89 5.50 0.11 -32.25
CA GLY A 89 4.29 0.93 -32.26
C GLY A 89 3.81 1.40 -30.87
N ILE A 90 4.54 1.07 -29.81
CA ILE A 90 4.27 1.48 -28.43
C ILE A 90 4.86 2.87 -28.20
N GLU A 91 4.06 3.77 -27.64
CA GLU A 91 4.51 5.11 -27.29
C GLU A 91 5.39 5.08 -26.03
N ALA A 92 6.52 5.79 -26.08
CA ALA A 92 7.42 5.97 -24.95
C ALA A 92 7.29 7.39 -24.41
N ALA A 93 7.14 7.54 -23.09
CA ALA A 93 7.19 8.83 -22.40
C ALA A 93 8.03 8.72 -21.11
N ALA A 94 8.40 9.86 -20.53
CA ALA A 94 9.17 9.89 -19.28
C ALA A 94 8.90 11.13 -18.43
N GLY A 95 9.19 11.01 -17.13
CA GLY A 95 9.06 12.09 -16.15
C GLY A 95 7.79 12.00 -15.31
N ALA A 96 7.74 12.82 -14.25
CA ALA A 96 6.64 12.83 -13.30
C ALA A 96 5.29 13.19 -13.95
N ASP A 97 5.27 14.16 -14.87
CA ASP A 97 4.04 14.56 -15.55
C ASP A 97 3.55 13.48 -16.53
N ALA A 98 4.46 12.76 -17.20
CA ALA A 98 4.09 11.62 -18.04
C ALA A 98 3.45 10.46 -17.24
N LEU A 99 3.80 10.29 -15.95
CA LEU A 99 3.11 9.32 -15.08
C LEU A 99 1.65 9.73 -14.83
N VAL A 100 1.42 11.03 -14.65
CA VAL A 100 0.08 11.59 -14.47
C VAL A 100 -0.73 11.42 -15.75
N GLU A 101 -0.18 11.83 -16.89
CA GLU A 101 -0.81 11.66 -18.21
C GLU A 101 -1.16 10.19 -18.50
N ALA A 102 -0.28 9.24 -18.13
CA ALA A 102 -0.57 7.81 -18.26
C ALA A 102 -1.76 7.34 -17.42
N ALA A 103 -1.97 7.94 -16.24
CA ALA A 103 -3.12 7.66 -15.37
C ALA A 103 -4.41 8.35 -15.85
N GLU A 104 -4.28 9.48 -16.54
CA GLU A 104 -5.38 10.22 -17.18
C GLU A 104 -5.91 9.54 -18.45
N GLN A 105 -5.08 8.71 -19.11
CA GLN A 105 -5.53 7.91 -20.24
C GLN A 105 -6.81 7.13 -19.90
N PRO A 106 -7.79 7.06 -20.82
CA PRO A 106 -9.07 6.40 -20.57
C PRO A 106 -8.86 4.88 -20.41
N ALA A 107 -8.85 4.42 -19.16
CA ALA A 107 -8.81 3.02 -18.78
C ALA A 107 -9.90 2.73 -17.74
N ASP A 108 -10.61 1.62 -17.89
CA ASP A 108 -11.69 1.21 -16.98
C ASP A 108 -11.17 0.89 -15.57
N TRP A 109 -9.93 0.41 -15.48
CA TRP A 109 -9.32 -0.01 -14.23
C TRP A 109 -7.83 0.36 -14.18
N VAL A 110 -7.39 0.81 -13.01
CA VAL A 110 -6.02 1.27 -12.78
C VAL A 110 -5.45 0.55 -11.56
N MET A 111 -4.33 -0.15 -11.73
CA MET A 111 -3.51 -0.61 -10.61
C MET A 111 -2.60 0.52 -10.14
N ALA A 112 -2.79 0.99 -8.91
CA ALA A 112 -1.94 1.97 -8.27
C ALA A 112 -0.91 1.28 -7.37
N ALA A 113 0.25 0.94 -7.95
CA ALA A 113 1.32 0.18 -7.29
C ALA A 113 2.70 0.86 -7.33
N ILE A 114 2.74 2.17 -7.61
CA ILE A 114 3.95 2.98 -7.39
C ILE A 114 4.14 3.11 -5.88
N ALA A 115 5.30 2.75 -5.34
CA ALA A 115 5.55 2.83 -3.90
C ALA A 115 5.80 4.27 -3.40
N GLY A 116 5.36 4.57 -2.18
CA GLY A 116 5.59 5.85 -1.51
C GLY A 116 4.70 6.99 -2.00
N ALA A 117 4.89 8.18 -1.42
CA ALA A 117 4.04 9.36 -1.66
C ALA A 117 4.05 9.86 -3.12
N VAL A 118 5.08 9.53 -3.90
CA VAL A 118 5.18 9.92 -5.32
C VAL A 118 4.08 9.29 -6.19
N GLY A 119 3.46 8.21 -5.74
CA GLY A 119 2.30 7.61 -6.40
C GLY A 119 1.01 8.42 -6.26
N LEU A 120 0.96 9.44 -5.39
CA LEU A 120 -0.26 10.17 -5.06
C LEU A 120 -0.82 10.96 -6.25
N ARG A 121 0.01 11.75 -6.94
CA ARG A 121 -0.41 12.53 -8.11
C ARG A 121 -1.04 11.66 -9.21
N PRO A 122 -0.36 10.62 -9.74
CA PRO A 122 -0.96 9.80 -10.80
C PRO A 122 -2.18 9.00 -10.31
N THR A 123 -2.18 8.54 -9.04
CA THR A 123 -3.35 7.82 -8.52
C THR A 123 -4.57 8.73 -8.43
N LEU A 124 -4.39 9.98 -7.97
CA LEU A 124 -5.48 10.95 -7.93
C LEU A 124 -5.98 11.34 -9.32
N ALA A 125 -5.11 11.45 -10.31
CA ALA A 125 -5.54 11.69 -11.69
C ALA A 125 -6.48 10.60 -12.22
N ALA A 126 -6.21 9.33 -11.89
CA ALA A 126 -7.13 8.22 -12.18
C ALA A 126 -8.45 8.32 -11.40
N ILE A 127 -8.38 8.74 -10.13
CA ILE A 127 -9.58 8.97 -9.30
C ILE A 127 -10.44 10.09 -9.87
N GLU A 128 -9.85 11.22 -10.28
CA GLU A 128 -10.57 12.42 -10.71
C GLU A 128 -11.40 12.22 -11.98
N ARG A 129 -10.96 11.31 -12.87
CA ARG A 129 -11.74 10.89 -14.05
C ARG A 129 -12.79 9.81 -13.77
N GLY A 130 -12.97 9.39 -12.52
CA GLY A 130 -13.99 8.41 -12.14
C GLY A 130 -13.60 6.95 -12.41
N ALA A 131 -12.31 6.62 -12.50
CA ALA A 131 -11.87 5.25 -12.77
C ALA A 131 -12.17 4.28 -11.62
N THR A 132 -12.12 2.96 -11.89
CA THR A 132 -11.90 1.97 -10.82
C THR A 132 -10.41 1.90 -10.52
N VAL A 133 -10.01 2.30 -9.32
CA VAL A 133 -8.61 2.28 -8.87
C VAL A 133 -8.42 1.14 -7.88
N ALA A 134 -7.64 0.13 -8.26
CA ALA A 134 -7.14 -0.89 -7.36
C ALA A 134 -5.88 -0.35 -6.66
N LEU A 135 -6.03 -0.01 -5.38
CA LEU A 135 -5.03 0.68 -4.59
C LEU A 135 -4.17 -0.31 -3.82
N ALA A 136 -2.90 -0.43 -4.21
CA ALA A 136 -1.88 -1.20 -3.50
C ALA A 136 -0.87 -0.30 -2.76
N ASN A 137 -0.75 0.96 -3.17
CA ASN A 137 0.05 1.96 -2.48
C ASN A 137 -0.73 2.52 -1.28
N LYS A 138 -0.40 2.02 -0.08
CA LYS A 138 -0.97 2.51 1.18
C LYS A 138 -0.53 3.92 1.52
N GLU A 139 0.67 4.34 1.11
CA GLU A 139 1.20 5.67 1.39
C GLU A 139 0.33 6.80 0.76
N CYS A 140 -0.38 6.54 -0.33
CA CYS A 140 -1.41 7.47 -0.84
C CYS A 140 -2.51 7.76 0.20
N MET A 141 -2.97 6.74 0.92
CA MET A 141 -3.96 6.87 1.99
C MET A 141 -3.38 7.49 3.24
N VAL A 142 -2.14 7.13 3.59
CA VAL A 142 -1.48 7.67 4.78
C VAL A 142 -1.19 9.16 4.60
N CYS A 143 -0.68 9.60 3.45
CA CYS A 143 -0.31 11.00 3.23
C CYS A 143 -1.51 11.91 2.93
N ALA A 144 -2.58 11.40 2.32
CA ALA A 144 -3.66 12.25 1.83
C ALA A 144 -5.05 11.60 1.88
N GLY A 145 -5.29 10.65 2.80
CA GLY A 145 -6.51 9.82 2.80
C GLY A 145 -7.81 10.61 2.82
N ALA A 146 -7.91 11.67 3.62
CA ALA A 146 -9.10 12.53 3.67
C ALA A 146 -9.35 13.22 2.31
N LEU A 147 -8.32 13.85 1.72
CA LEU A 147 -8.38 14.45 0.40
C LEU A 147 -8.75 13.41 -0.66
N PHE A 148 -8.07 12.27 -0.67
CA PHE A 148 -8.25 11.22 -1.65
C PHE A 148 -9.68 10.67 -1.64
N MET A 149 -10.20 10.32 -0.46
CA MET A 149 -11.56 9.77 -0.35
C MET A 149 -12.63 10.83 -0.69
N ARG A 150 -12.38 12.12 -0.41
CA ARG A 150 -13.25 13.20 -0.89
C ARG A 150 -13.26 13.26 -2.43
N ARG A 151 -12.09 13.26 -3.08
CA ARG A 151 -12.00 13.32 -4.55
C ARG A 151 -12.67 12.11 -5.20
N ALA A 152 -12.48 10.90 -4.64
CA ALA A 152 -13.14 9.69 -5.12
C ALA A 152 -14.67 9.77 -5.02
N ALA A 153 -15.18 10.28 -3.90
CA ALA A 153 -16.62 10.49 -3.73
C ALA A 153 -17.18 11.53 -4.72
N THR A 154 -16.44 12.62 -4.98
CA THR A 154 -16.86 13.68 -5.92
C THR A 154 -16.86 13.20 -7.37
N SER A 155 -15.85 12.45 -7.80
CA SER A 155 -15.73 11.97 -9.18
C SER A 155 -16.58 10.72 -9.47
N GLY A 156 -17.06 10.03 -8.44
CA GLY A 156 -17.73 8.74 -8.59
C GLY A 156 -16.77 7.57 -8.86
N ALA A 157 -15.46 7.76 -8.63
CA ALA A 157 -14.48 6.69 -8.73
C ALA A 157 -14.75 5.57 -7.72
N THR A 158 -14.35 4.35 -8.10
CA THR A 158 -14.39 3.19 -7.20
C THR A 158 -12.97 2.90 -6.71
N VAL A 159 -12.78 2.80 -5.40
CA VAL A 159 -11.49 2.46 -4.78
C VAL A 159 -11.55 1.03 -4.27
N LEU A 160 -10.71 0.15 -4.82
CA LEU A 160 -10.65 -1.26 -4.44
C LEU A 160 -9.34 -1.53 -3.67
N PRO A 161 -9.38 -2.03 -2.43
CA PRO A 161 -8.18 -2.30 -1.65
C PRO A 161 -7.45 -3.55 -2.15
N VAL A 162 -6.19 -3.39 -2.57
CA VAL A 162 -5.31 -4.50 -2.97
C VAL A 162 -4.47 -5.01 -1.83
N ASP A 163 -4.16 -4.18 -0.83
CA ASP A 163 -3.47 -4.63 0.38
C ASP A 163 -4.26 -5.77 1.05
N SER A 164 -3.56 -6.82 1.51
CA SER A 164 -4.18 -8.12 1.82
C SER A 164 -5.24 -8.01 2.92
N GLU A 165 -4.93 -7.26 3.97
CA GLU A 165 -5.75 -7.03 5.14
C GLU A 165 -7.02 -6.24 4.77
N HIS A 166 -6.87 -5.17 4.01
CA HIS A 166 -8.00 -4.34 3.57
C HIS A 166 -8.84 -5.05 2.54
N ASN A 167 -8.24 -5.86 1.66
CA ASN A 167 -8.99 -6.72 0.75
C ASN A 167 -9.81 -7.77 1.52
N ALA A 168 -9.23 -8.33 2.58
CA ALA A 168 -9.92 -9.25 3.48
C ALA A 168 -11.08 -8.58 4.22
N ILE A 169 -10.87 -7.37 4.76
CA ILE A 169 -11.94 -6.55 5.34
C ILE A 169 -13.03 -6.28 4.30
N PHE A 170 -12.67 -5.84 3.10
CA PHE A 170 -13.62 -5.53 2.04
C PHE A 170 -14.48 -6.75 1.65
N GLN A 171 -13.89 -7.93 1.60
CA GLN A 171 -14.64 -9.17 1.37
C GLN A 171 -15.55 -9.53 2.55
N ALA A 172 -15.06 -9.42 3.79
CA ALA A 172 -15.83 -9.71 5.00
C ALA A 172 -17.01 -8.74 5.19
N LEU A 173 -16.85 -7.47 4.79
CA LEU A 173 -17.89 -6.44 4.83
C LEU A 173 -19.12 -6.77 3.96
N THR A 174 -19.01 -7.70 3.01
CA THR A 174 -20.15 -8.15 2.20
C THR A 174 -21.18 -8.99 2.98
N ALA A 175 -20.84 -9.43 4.19
CA ALA A 175 -21.72 -10.27 5.02
C ALA A 175 -22.89 -9.50 5.68
N GLY A 176 -22.82 -8.17 5.73
CA GLY A 176 -23.83 -7.35 6.37
C GLY A 176 -23.67 -5.86 6.09
N PRO A 177 -24.67 -5.04 6.45
CA PRO A 177 -24.63 -3.60 6.22
C PRO A 177 -23.56 -2.91 7.08
N ARG A 178 -23.08 -1.75 6.63
CA ARG A 178 -22.04 -0.97 7.31
C ARG A 178 -22.44 -0.58 8.74
N GLU A 179 -23.72 -0.32 8.98
CA GLU A 179 -24.31 0.04 10.27
C GLU A 179 -24.24 -1.11 11.29
N GLY A 180 -24.13 -2.35 10.81
CA GLY A 180 -23.94 -3.53 11.65
C GLY A 180 -22.49 -3.76 12.05
N VAL A 181 -21.52 -3.03 11.48
CA VAL A 181 -20.09 -3.21 11.79
C VAL A 181 -19.78 -2.59 13.15
N ARG A 182 -19.26 -3.41 14.06
CA ARG A 182 -18.79 -2.98 15.39
C ARG A 182 -17.33 -2.55 15.38
N ARG A 183 -16.47 -3.34 14.73
CA ARG A 183 -15.05 -3.02 14.51
C ARG A 183 -14.47 -3.88 13.39
N VAL A 184 -13.33 -3.45 12.87
CA VAL A 184 -12.45 -4.28 12.05
C VAL A 184 -11.24 -4.69 12.86
N ILE A 185 -10.72 -5.88 12.56
CA ILE A 185 -9.53 -6.42 13.23
C ILE A 185 -8.52 -6.77 12.14
N LEU A 186 -7.45 -5.96 12.07
CA LEU A 186 -6.33 -6.20 11.17
C LEU A 186 -5.39 -7.23 11.79
N THR A 187 -5.03 -8.26 11.04
CA THR A 187 -4.07 -9.26 11.51
C THR A 187 -2.65 -8.91 11.05
N ALA A 188 -1.65 -9.07 11.92
CA ALA A 188 -0.23 -8.86 11.59
C ALA A 188 0.56 -10.18 11.70
N SER A 189 1.58 -10.40 10.88
CA SER A 189 2.46 -11.58 11.04
C SER A 189 3.30 -11.54 12.33
N GLY A 190 3.48 -10.34 12.90
CA GLY A 190 4.41 -10.07 14.01
C GLY A 190 5.86 -9.82 13.55
N GLY A 191 6.17 -10.04 12.27
CA GLY A 191 7.51 -9.85 11.71
C GLY A 191 8.56 -10.85 12.25
N PRO A 192 9.83 -10.73 11.81
CA PRO A 192 10.93 -11.60 12.23
C PRO A 192 11.25 -11.52 13.73
N PHE A 193 10.89 -10.43 14.39
CA PHE A 193 11.26 -10.15 15.78
C PHE A 193 10.14 -10.45 16.79
N ARG A 194 9.01 -11.00 16.35
CA ARG A 194 7.84 -11.32 17.20
C ARG A 194 8.20 -12.02 18.51
N THR A 195 9.14 -12.96 18.48
CA THR A 195 9.55 -13.78 19.64
C THR A 195 10.87 -13.31 20.28
N TRP A 196 11.46 -12.22 19.81
CA TRP A 196 12.74 -11.72 20.33
C TRP A 196 12.53 -10.91 21.62
N SER A 197 13.54 -10.90 22.48
CA SER A 197 13.59 -9.98 23.61
C SER A 197 13.87 -8.55 23.13
N LEU A 198 13.50 -7.57 23.94
CA LEU A 198 13.77 -6.16 23.65
C LEU A 198 15.29 -5.88 23.46
N GLU A 199 16.14 -6.57 24.24
CA GLU A 199 17.60 -6.47 24.11
C GLU A 199 18.10 -7.00 22.77
N ALA A 200 17.58 -8.14 22.31
CA ALA A 200 17.91 -8.68 20.99
C ALA A 200 17.43 -7.77 19.85
N ILE A 201 16.26 -7.15 20.00
CA ILE A 201 15.73 -6.18 19.03
C ILE A 201 16.63 -4.94 18.94
N ARG A 202 17.14 -4.43 20.08
CA ARG A 202 18.09 -3.30 20.09
C ARG A 202 19.36 -3.59 19.28
N ALA A 203 19.85 -4.82 19.33
CA ALA A 203 21.05 -5.26 18.62
C ALA A 203 20.77 -5.78 17.18
N ALA A 204 19.53 -5.66 16.70
CA ALA A 204 19.15 -6.22 15.41
C ALA A 204 19.84 -5.52 14.24
N THR A 205 20.27 -6.32 13.27
CA THR A 205 20.91 -5.87 12.03
C THR A 205 19.91 -5.81 10.86
N PRO A 206 20.19 -5.03 9.80
CA PRO A 206 19.37 -5.03 8.59
C PRO A 206 19.20 -6.43 7.99
N GLN A 207 20.25 -7.24 7.99
CA GLN A 207 20.21 -8.60 7.44
C GLN A 207 19.30 -9.55 8.24
N GLN A 208 19.11 -9.30 9.54
CA GLN A 208 18.14 -10.04 10.35
C GLN A 208 16.72 -9.54 10.11
N ALA A 209 16.53 -8.22 10.05
CA ALA A 209 15.21 -7.62 9.82
C ALA A 209 14.64 -7.97 8.43
N LEU A 210 15.49 -8.16 7.42
CA LEU A 210 15.08 -8.53 6.06
C LEU A 210 14.62 -9.99 5.90
N LYS A 211 14.65 -10.82 6.94
CA LYS A 211 14.25 -12.24 6.89
C LYS A 211 12.79 -12.44 7.32
N HIS A 212 11.85 -11.93 6.53
CA HIS A 212 10.42 -12.08 6.83
C HIS A 212 9.99 -13.57 6.81
N PRO A 213 9.20 -14.06 7.79
CA PRO A 213 8.86 -15.49 7.89
C PRO A 213 7.92 -16.00 6.80
N ASN A 214 6.95 -15.17 6.35
CA ASN A 214 5.83 -15.63 5.52
C ASN A 214 5.77 -15.05 4.10
N TRP A 215 6.49 -13.97 3.82
CA TRP A 215 6.28 -13.13 2.65
C TRP A 215 7.61 -12.74 2.03
N SER A 216 7.66 -12.68 0.70
CA SER A 216 8.77 -12.13 -0.06
C SER A 216 8.38 -10.73 -0.55
N MET A 217 8.97 -9.69 0.05
CA MET A 217 8.56 -8.29 -0.15
C MET A 217 9.77 -7.38 -0.41
N GLY A 218 9.51 -6.13 -0.77
CA GLY A 218 10.55 -5.10 -0.87
C GLY A 218 11.19 -4.80 0.50
N GLN A 219 12.40 -4.24 0.48
CA GLN A 219 13.17 -3.99 1.70
C GLN A 219 12.42 -3.11 2.71
N LYS A 220 11.85 -1.97 2.27
CA LYS A 220 11.11 -1.03 3.14
C LYS A 220 9.97 -1.73 3.89
N VAL A 221 9.02 -2.31 3.16
CA VAL A 221 7.87 -3.04 3.75
C VAL A 221 8.32 -4.18 4.68
N THR A 222 9.46 -4.81 4.38
CA THR A 222 10.01 -5.86 5.23
C THR A 222 10.53 -5.31 6.57
N ILE A 223 11.21 -4.16 6.56
CA ILE A 223 11.63 -3.46 7.79
C ILE A 223 10.41 -2.96 8.57
N ASP A 224 9.44 -2.36 7.90
CA ASP A 224 8.20 -1.89 8.52
C ASP A 224 7.42 -3.04 9.16
N SER A 225 7.44 -4.22 8.55
CA SER A 225 6.82 -5.43 9.12
C SER A 225 7.58 -5.89 10.37
N ALA A 226 8.90 -5.75 10.41
CA ALA A 226 9.71 -6.06 11.58
C ALA A 226 9.48 -5.10 12.75
N SER A 227 9.13 -3.83 12.48
CA SER A 227 8.85 -2.82 13.51
C SER A 227 7.38 -2.71 13.90
N LEU A 228 6.49 -3.42 13.16
CA LEU A 228 5.04 -3.21 13.13
C LEU A 228 4.59 -1.82 12.64
N MET A 229 5.50 -1.00 12.08
CA MET A 229 5.11 0.22 11.38
C MET A 229 4.20 -0.10 10.19
N ASN A 230 4.42 -1.21 9.47
CA ASN A 230 3.59 -1.61 8.33
C ASN A 230 2.14 -1.72 8.78
N LYS A 231 1.90 -2.41 9.91
CA LYS A 231 0.57 -2.53 10.49
C LYS A 231 0.02 -1.18 10.93
N GLY A 232 0.87 -0.31 11.46
CA GLY A 232 0.51 1.07 11.81
C GLY A 232 -0.02 1.88 10.62
N LEU A 233 0.70 1.86 9.49
CA LEU A 233 0.28 2.51 8.24
C LEU A 233 -1.06 1.94 7.73
N GLU A 234 -1.25 0.63 7.86
CA GLU A 234 -2.49 -0.04 7.46
C GLU A 234 -3.69 0.34 8.34
N LEU A 235 -3.49 0.71 9.62
CA LEU A 235 -4.58 1.25 10.46
C LEU A 235 -5.09 2.57 9.90
N ILE A 236 -4.17 3.47 9.55
CA ILE A 236 -4.49 4.76 8.95
C ILE A 236 -5.20 4.56 7.61
N GLU A 237 -4.74 3.61 6.80
CA GLU A 237 -5.40 3.24 5.55
C GLU A 237 -6.83 2.70 5.78
N ALA A 238 -7.02 1.79 6.74
CA ALA A 238 -8.34 1.24 7.06
C ALA A 238 -9.32 2.32 7.56
N HIS A 239 -8.82 3.25 8.38
CA HIS A 239 -9.57 4.42 8.85
C HIS A 239 -10.18 5.20 7.68
N HIS A 240 -9.38 5.49 6.66
CA HIS A 240 -9.82 6.25 5.49
C HIS A 240 -10.68 5.41 4.53
N LEU A 241 -10.22 4.23 4.11
CA LEU A 241 -10.91 3.39 3.11
C LEU A 241 -12.32 2.99 3.55
N PHE A 242 -12.48 2.61 4.83
CA PHE A 242 -13.74 2.10 5.35
C PHE A 242 -14.54 3.15 6.13
N THR A 243 -14.00 4.37 6.28
CA THR A 243 -14.61 5.45 7.08
C THR A 243 -14.98 4.93 8.48
N LEU A 244 -13.97 4.42 9.19
CA LEU A 244 -14.09 3.88 10.54
C LEU A 244 -13.39 4.82 11.51
N PRO A 245 -14.00 5.25 12.63
CA PRO A 245 -13.27 5.97 13.66
C PRO A 245 -12.14 5.08 14.23
N PRO A 246 -11.04 5.68 14.75
CA PRO A 246 -9.92 4.94 15.34
C PRO A 246 -10.33 3.84 16.35
N SER A 247 -11.38 4.10 17.14
CA SER A 247 -11.92 3.16 18.15
C SER A 247 -12.58 1.91 17.56
N GLU A 248 -12.85 1.88 16.25
CA GLU A 248 -13.43 0.74 15.53
C GLU A 248 -12.34 -0.07 14.78
N ILE A 249 -11.05 0.15 15.06
CA ILE A 249 -9.93 -0.47 14.34
C ILE A 249 -8.93 -1.11 15.31
N ASP A 250 -8.95 -2.43 15.36
CA ASP A 250 -8.09 -3.25 16.21
C ASP A 250 -7.01 -4.01 15.44
N VAL A 251 -6.01 -4.47 16.19
CA VAL A 251 -4.89 -5.26 15.68
C VAL A 251 -4.72 -6.51 16.51
N LEU A 252 -4.56 -7.66 15.85
CA LEU A 252 -4.06 -8.89 16.45
C LEU A 252 -2.85 -9.41 15.69
N VAL A 253 -1.87 -9.97 16.40
CA VAL A 253 -0.78 -10.69 15.76
C VAL A 253 -1.25 -12.13 15.48
N HIS A 254 -1.28 -12.49 14.21
CA HIS A 254 -1.62 -13.82 13.69
C HIS A 254 -0.43 -14.35 12.86
N PRO A 255 0.49 -15.09 13.48
CA PRO A 255 1.79 -15.40 12.87
C PRO A 255 1.72 -16.37 11.69
N GLN A 256 0.62 -17.12 11.54
CA GLN A 256 0.43 -18.02 10.40
C GLN A 256 0.01 -17.28 9.12
N SER A 257 -0.44 -16.02 9.21
CA SER A 257 -0.90 -15.21 8.07
C SER A 257 -1.90 -15.95 7.16
N VAL A 258 -2.81 -16.71 7.76
CA VAL A 258 -3.89 -17.43 7.07
C VAL A 258 -5.19 -16.63 7.11
N ILE A 259 -5.54 -16.11 8.29
CA ILE A 259 -6.62 -15.14 8.46
C ILE A 259 -6.03 -13.77 8.16
N HIS A 260 -6.44 -13.18 7.03
CA HIS A 260 -5.88 -11.93 6.53
C HIS A 260 -6.51 -10.70 7.18
N SER A 261 -7.76 -10.75 7.64
CA SER A 261 -8.39 -9.78 8.54
C SER A 261 -9.83 -10.21 8.86
N MET A 262 -10.47 -9.50 9.79
CA MET A 262 -11.80 -9.82 10.28
C MET A 262 -12.68 -8.57 10.45
N VAL A 263 -13.99 -8.78 10.40
CA VAL A 263 -15.02 -7.78 10.70
C VAL A 263 -15.92 -8.34 11.79
N GLU A 264 -16.01 -7.65 12.92
CA GLU A 264 -16.95 -7.96 14.00
C GLU A 264 -18.23 -7.16 13.79
N TYR A 265 -19.37 -7.85 13.87
CA TYR A 265 -20.70 -7.27 13.77
C TYR A 265 -21.34 -7.09 15.16
N THR A 266 -22.33 -6.20 15.24
CA THR A 266 -23.00 -5.82 16.50
C THR A 266 -23.79 -6.96 17.16
N ASP A 267 -24.10 -8.02 16.42
CA ASP A 267 -24.74 -9.25 16.92
C ASP A 267 -23.75 -10.25 17.54
N GLY A 268 -22.44 -9.94 17.54
CA GLY A 268 -21.37 -10.77 18.06
C GLY A 268 -20.74 -11.71 17.03
N SER A 269 -21.23 -11.73 15.78
CA SER A 269 -20.63 -12.50 14.70
C SER A 269 -19.31 -11.88 14.25
N VAL A 270 -18.34 -12.73 13.89
CA VAL A 270 -17.08 -12.32 13.27
C VAL A 270 -16.95 -13.01 11.92
N VAL A 271 -16.76 -12.21 10.87
CA VAL A 271 -16.53 -12.69 9.50
C VAL A 271 -15.08 -12.43 9.14
N ALA A 272 -14.40 -13.47 8.67
CA ALA A 272 -12.99 -13.44 8.33
C ALA A 272 -12.77 -13.89 6.89
N GLN A 273 -11.80 -13.29 6.20
CA GLN A 273 -11.30 -13.82 4.94
C GLN A 273 -10.01 -14.60 5.20
N LEU A 274 -9.97 -15.83 4.67
CA LEU A 274 -8.84 -16.75 4.79
C LEU A 274 -8.25 -17.04 3.41
N GLY A 275 -6.92 -17.15 3.33
CA GLY A 275 -6.25 -17.51 2.10
C GLY A 275 -4.80 -17.91 2.31
N ALA A 276 -4.17 -18.40 1.25
CA ALA A 276 -2.72 -18.50 1.22
C ALA A 276 -2.09 -17.09 1.24
N PRO A 277 -0.86 -16.92 1.75
CA PRO A 277 -0.13 -15.65 1.68
C PRO A 277 0.40 -15.42 0.26
N ASP A 278 -0.49 -15.05 -0.67
CA ASP A 278 -0.18 -14.77 -2.08
C ASP A 278 -0.93 -13.53 -2.54
N MET A 279 -0.20 -12.46 -2.89
CA MET A 279 -0.79 -11.18 -3.32
C MET A 279 -1.59 -11.28 -4.61
N ARG A 280 -1.44 -12.34 -5.41
CA ARG A 280 -2.31 -12.55 -6.57
C ARG A 280 -3.77 -12.79 -6.16
N ILE A 281 -4.03 -13.25 -4.94
CA ILE A 281 -5.40 -13.44 -4.43
C ILE A 281 -6.15 -12.10 -4.31
N PRO A 282 -5.67 -11.10 -3.55
CA PRO A 282 -6.34 -9.81 -3.46
C PRO A 282 -6.34 -9.05 -4.79
N ILE A 283 -5.27 -9.15 -5.60
CA ILE A 283 -5.22 -8.55 -6.95
C ILE A 283 -6.30 -9.16 -7.85
N ALA A 284 -6.42 -10.49 -7.90
CA ALA A 284 -7.43 -11.18 -8.71
C ALA A 284 -8.84 -10.82 -8.26
N HIS A 285 -9.06 -10.67 -6.94
CA HIS A 285 -10.32 -10.17 -6.40
C HIS A 285 -10.63 -8.76 -6.94
N CYS A 286 -9.71 -7.80 -6.84
CA CYS A 286 -9.94 -6.44 -7.34
C CYS A 286 -10.09 -6.38 -8.87
N LEU A 287 -9.39 -7.24 -9.61
CA LEU A 287 -9.42 -7.26 -11.07
C LEU A 287 -10.77 -7.77 -11.60
N ALA A 288 -11.35 -8.78 -10.96
CA ALA A 288 -12.62 -9.40 -11.35
C ALA A 288 -13.85 -8.82 -10.62
N TRP A 289 -13.65 -7.99 -9.60
CA TRP A 289 -14.73 -7.43 -8.77
C TRP A 289 -15.87 -6.85 -9.63
N PRO A 290 -17.16 -7.15 -9.34
CA PRO A 290 -17.67 -7.89 -8.16
C PRO A 290 -17.68 -9.43 -8.32
N HIS A 291 -17.17 -9.96 -9.44
CA HIS A 291 -17.06 -11.38 -9.68
C HIS A 291 -15.75 -11.96 -9.11
N ARG A 292 -15.58 -13.28 -9.26
CA ARG A 292 -14.35 -13.99 -8.92
C ARG A 292 -13.63 -14.36 -10.22
N LEU A 293 -12.31 -14.20 -10.23
CA LEU A 293 -11.47 -14.70 -11.32
C LEU A 293 -11.23 -16.20 -11.13
N ASP A 294 -11.40 -16.99 -12.19
CA ASP A 294 -10.98 -18.39 -12.18
C ASP A 294 -9.52 -18.48 -12.60
N TRP A 295 -8.65 -18.79 -11.64
CA TRP A 295 -7.22 -18.97 -11.89
C TRP A 295 -6.70 -20.07 -10.94
N PRO A 296 -5.56 -20.73 -11.26
CA PRO A 296 -5.02 -21.81 -10.44
C PRO A 296 -4.34 -21.26 -9.17
N ALA A 297 -5.13 -20.66 -8.28
CA ALA A 297 -4.70 -20.12 -7.01
C ALA A 297 -4.23 -21.22 -6.06
N PRO A 298 -3.21 -20.97 -5.21
CA PRO A 298 -2.88 -21.87 -4.12
C PRO A 298 -4.10 -22.13 -3.23
N ARG A 299 -4.42 -23.41 -2.98
CA ARG A 299 -5.54 -23.79 -2.13
C ARG A 299 -5.08 -23.89 -0.68
N LEU A 300 -5.81 -23.22 0.22
CA LEU A 300 -5.60 -23.32 1.66
C LEU A 300 -6.00 -24.71 2.15
N ASP A 301 -5.10 -25.38 2.88
CA ASP A 301 -5.32 -26.69 3.48
C ASP A 301 -5.27 -26.55 5.01
N LEU A 302 -6.43 -26.35 5.63
CA LEU A 302 -6.53 -26.11 7.07
C LEU A 302 -6.03 -27.30 7.91
N ALA A 303 -6.18 -28.53 7.40
CA ALA A 303 -5.68 -29.72 8.08
C ALA A 303 -4.13 -29.73 8.13
N LYS A 304 -3.47 -29.16 7.12
CA LYS A 304 -2.01 -28.94 7.15
C LYS A 304 -1.60 -27.76 8.02
N VAL A 305 -2.38 -26.69 8.06
CA VAL A 305 -2.10 -25.52 8.92
C VAL A 305 -2.18 -25.90 10.40
N ARG A 306 -3.15 -26.76 10.77
CA ARG A 306 -3.41 -27.31 12.12
C ARG A 306 -3.83 -26.28 13.17
N GLU A 307 -3.07 -25.21 13.34
CA GLU A 307 -3.24 -24.26 14.42
C GLU A 307 -3.27 -22.82 13.89
N LEU A 308 -4.21 -22.03 14.41
CA LEU A 308 -4.31 -20.60 14.17
C LEU A 308 -4.24 -19.90 15.52
N THR A 309 -3.18 -19.13 15.77
CA THR A 309 -2.96 -18.45 17.05
C THR A 309 -3.16 -16.96 16.90
N PHE A 310 -3.54 -16.30 17.99
CA PHE A 310 -3.69 -14.85 18.08
C PHE A 310 -3.07 -14.35 19.38
N GLU A 311 -2.38 -13.22 19.31
CA GLU A 311 -1.82 -12.52 20.46
C GLU A 311 -1.98 -11.01 20.32
N GLU A 312 -2.05 -10.29 21.44
CA GLU A 312 -2.01 -8.83 21.42
C GLU A 312 -0.62 -8.33 21.01
N PRO A 313 -0.52 -7.23 20.25
CA PRO A 313 0.76 -6.65 19.90
C PRO A 313 1.47 -6.07 21.13
N ASP A 314 2.77 -6.34 21.25
CA ASP A 314 3.61 -5.82 22.33
C ASP A 314 4.12 -4.42 21.99
N LEU A 315 3.45 -3.38 22.51
CA LEU A 315 3.80 -1.98 22.23
C LEU A 315 5.12 -1.53 22.89
N VAL A 316 5.66 -2.29 23.85
CA VAL A 316 6.98 -2.00 24.44
C VAL A 316 8.08 -2.45 23.49
N ARG A 317 7.93 -3.62 22.85
CA ARG A 317 8.87 -4.11 21.82
C ARG A 317 8.68 -3.42 20.46
N PHE A 318 7.46 -3.01 20.15
CA PHE A 318 7.09 -2.45 18.84
C PHE A 318 6.39 -1.09 18.97
N PRO A 319 7.09 -0.04 19.43
CA PRO A 319 6.50 1.28 19.70
C PRO A 319 5.97 1.99 18.43
N ALA A 320 6.47 1.63 17.24
CA ALA A 320 6.00 2.18 15.96
C ALA A 320 4.48 2.04 15.78
N LEU A 321 3.89 0.93 16.24
CA LEU A 321 2.44 0.73 16.18
C LEU A 321 1.69 1.75 17.06
N GLY A 322 2.23 2.08 18.23
CA GLY A 322 1.68 3.12 19.11
C GLY A 322 1.74 4.50 18.48
N LEU A 323 2.85 4.85 17.83
CA LEU A 323 3.01 6.11 17.10
C LEU A 323 2.03 6.25 15.95
N ALA A 324 1.79 5.17 15.20
CA ALA A 324 0.81 5.16 14.12
C ALA A 324 -0.63 5.32 14.63
N ARG A 325 -0.99 4.69 15.76
CA ARG A 325 -2.29 4.92 16.40
C ARG A 325 -2.46 6.38 16.82
N TRP A 326 -1.44 6.97 17.45
CA TRP A 326 -1.45 8.38 17.80
C TRP A 326 -1.61 9.27 16.57
N ALA A 327 -0.88 9.03 15.48
CA ALA A 327 -0.97 9.81 14.26
C ALA A 327 -2.37 9.71 13.61
N MET A 328 -2.96 8.51 13.61
CA MET A 328 -4.31 8.26 13.14
C MET A 328 -5.36 9.05 13.94
N GLU A 329 -5.26 9.04 15.28
CA GLU A 329 -6.16 9.76 16.17
C GLU A 329 -5.98 11.28 16.09
N ARG A 330 -4.73 11.73 16.00
CA ARG A 330 -4.36 13.14 15.87
C ARG A 330 -4.86 13.75 14.57
N GLY A 331 -4.93 12.93 13.51
CA GLY A 331 -5.38 13.33 12.17
C GLY A 331 -4.51 14.42 11.55
N GLY A 332 -5.11 15.17 10.63
CA GLY A 332 -4.41 16.22 9.88
C GLY A 332 -3.24 15.66 9.09
N ALA A 333 -2.07 16.28 9.23
CA ALA A 333 -0.84 15.85 8.57
C ALA A 333 0.05 14.92 9.42
N ALA A 334 -0.35 14.55 10.64
CA ALA A 334 0.45 13.64 11.47
C ALA A 334 0.76 12.30 10.76
N PRO A 335 -0.19 11.65 10.07
CA PRO A 335 0.11 10.48 9.24
C PRO A 335 1.16 10.72 8.14
N THR A 336 1.12 11.88 7.49
CA THR A 336 2.10 12.25 6.44
C THR A 336 3.50 12.38 7.01
N VAL A 337 3.62 13.07 8.15
CA VAL A 337 4.90 13.25 8.85
C VAL A 337 5.44 11.90 9.33
N LEU A 338 4.57 11.04 9.87
CA LEU A 338 4.94 9.69 10.30
C LEU A 338 5.50 8.87 9.14
N ASN A 339 4.82 8.83 7.98
CA ASN A 339 5.30 8.09 6.81
C ASN A 339 6.64 8.64 6.28
N ALA A 340 6.76 9.95 6.14
CA ALA A 340 7.97 10.60 5.65
C ALA A 340 9.19 10.33 6.56
N ALA A 341 8.99 10.44 7.88
CA ALA A 341 10.03 10.16 8.86
C ALA A 341 10.43 8.69 8.87
N ASP A 342 9.45 7.78 8.77
CA ASP A 342 9.68 6.34 8.70
C ASP A 342 10.48 5.95 7.46
N GLU A 343 10.13 6.48 6.28
CA GLU A 343 10.88 6.22 5.06
C GLU A 343 12.35 6.68 5.14
N VAL A 344 12.60 7.83 5.79
CA VAL A 344 13.97 8.28 6.07
C VAL A 344 14.65 7.31 7.03
N ALA A 345 14.04 7.04 8.17
CA ALA A 345 14.62 6.20 9.21
C ALA A 345 14.95 4.78 8.73
N VAL A 346 14.04 4.16 7.97
CA VAL A 346 14.23 2.82 7.39
C VAL A 346 15.40 2.81 6.40
N ALA A 347 15.52 3.84 5.56
CA ALA A 347 16.65 3.95 4.63
C ALA A 347 18.00 4.07 5.38
N GLU A 348 18.02 4.82 6.48
CA GLU A 348 19.20 5.00 7.33
C GLU A 348 19.55 3.71 8.10
N PHE A 349 18.56 2.97 8.58
CA PHE A 349 18.75 1.66 9.20
C PHE A 349 19.30 0.64 8.20
N ILE A 350 18.72 0.55 7.00
CA ILE A 350 19.21 -0.34 5.93
C ILE A 350 20.67 -0.03 5.58
N ALA A 351 21.05 1.25 5.61
CA ALA A 351 22.42 1.69 5.38
C ALA A 351 23.35 1.51 6.59
N GLY A 352 22.86 0.98 7.71
CA GLY A 352 23.64 0.73 8.92
C GLY A 352 24.03 1.98 9.69
N ARG A 353 23.33 3.10 9.50
CA ARG A 353 23.65 4.40 10.14
C ARG A 353 22.93 4.65 11.45
N ILE A 354 21.80 3.99 11.68
CA ILE A 354 21.04 4.01 12.94
C ILE A 354 20.71 2.57 13.37
N ALA A 355 20.43 2.35 14.65
CA ALA A 355 19.97 1.05 15.17
C ALA A 355 18.47 0.84 14.90
N PHE A 356 17.99 -0.39 15.09
CA PHE A 356 16.60 -0.73 14.76
C PHE A 356 15.57 0.05 15.59
N LEU A 357 15.82 0.24 16.89
CA LEU A 357 14.90 1.02 17.76
C LEU A 357 15.05 2.53 17.59
N ASP A 358 16.04 3.01 16.84
CA ASP A 358 16.14 4.42 16.49
C ASP A 358 15.11 4.80 15.41
N ILE A 359 14.57 3.81 14.66
CA ILE A 359 13.51 4.04 13.67
C ILE A 359 12.28 4.70 14.32
N PRO A 360 11.58 4.04 15.27
CA PRO A 360 10.42 4.66 15.92
C PRO A 360 10.82 5.90 16.72
N ALA A 361 12.02 5.97 17.29
CA ALA A 361 12.46 7.14 18.07
C ALA A 361 12.63 8.39 17.18
N LEU A 362 13.19 8.25 15.97
CA LEU A 362 13.30 9.34 15.02
C LEU A 362 11.92 9.78 14.50
N VAL A 363 11.00 8.83 14.27
CA VAL A 363 9.62 9.13 13.89
C VAL A 363 8.93 9.96 14.98
N GLU A 364 9.03 9.55 16.24
CA GLU A 364 8.48 10.29 17.39
C GLU A 364 9.05 11.72 17.50
N ALA A 365 10.38 11.86 17.40
CA ALA A 365 11.05 13.16 17.44
C ALA A 365 10.59 14.06 16.29
N THR A 366 10.43 13.50 15.09
CA THR A 366 9.97 14.24 13.90
C THR A 366 8.52 14.70 14.07
N LEU A 367 7.63 13.85 14.58
CA LEU A 367 6.24 14.22 14.89
C LEU A 367 6.16 15.35 15.92
N GLY A 368 6.93 15.24 17.01
CA GLY A 368 6.97 16.27 18.05
C GLY A 368 7.53 17.61 17.55
N ALA A 369 8.55 17.57 16.68
CA ALA A 369 9.09 18.78 16.07
C ALA A 369 8.13 19.39 15.03
N ALA A 370 7.45 18.57 14.24
CA ALA A 370 6.43 19.01 13.29
C ALA A 370 5.23 19.67 13.99
N GLU A 371 4.78 19.13 15.13
CA GLU A 371 3.72 19.73 15.94
C GLU A 371 4.11 21.11 16.46
N LYS A 372 5.32 21.26 17.00
CA LYS A 372 5.85 22.56 17.47
C LYS A 372 5.93 23.60 16.35
N ARG A 373 6.16 23.15 15.11
CA ARG A 373 6.22 24.01 13.91
C ARG A 373 4.84 24.26 13.28
N GLY A 374 3.77 23.65 13.78
CA GLY A 374 2.43 23.78 13.20
C GLY A 374 2.23 23.05 11.87
N LEU A 375 3.05 22.05 11.56
CA LEU A 375 3.02 21.31 10.29
C LEU A 375 1.95 20.21 10.24
N LEU A 376 1.14 20.03 11.29
CA LEU A 376 0.16 18.95 11.40
C LEU A 376 -1.24 19.31 10.87
N ALA A 377 -1.40 20.44 10.19
CA ALA A 377 -2.67 20.83 9.57
C ALA A 377 -3.04 19.88 8.42
N GLU A 378 -4.33 19.59 8.23
CA GLU A 378 -4.78 18.72 7.13
C GLU A 378 -4.42 19.33 5.76
N PRO A 379 -3.77 18.58 4.86
CA PRO A 379 -3.53 19.04 3.50
C PRO A 379 -4.85 19.12 2.71
N THR A 380 -5.12 20.27 2.11
CA THR A 380 -6.32 20.48 1.26
C THR A 380 -6.05 20.24 -0.22
N THR A 381 -4.78 20.16 -0.61
CA THR A 381 -4.32 19.92 -1.98
C THR A 381 -3.23 18.85 -2.00
N VAL A 382 -2.97 18.29 -3.19
CA VAL A 382 -1.91 17.29 -3.37
C VAL A 382 -0.55 17.92 -3.15
N GLU A 383 -0.37 19.15 -3.63
CA GLU A 383 0.83 19.94 -3.52
C GLU A 383 1.15 20.21 -2.05
N MET A 384 0.15 20.51 -1.21
CA MET A 384 0.34 20.63 0.23
C MET A 384 0.74 19.30 0.88
N ALA A 385 0.10 18.18 0.51
CA ALA A 385 0.47 16.87 1.07
C ALA A 385 1.93 16.51 0.73
N LEU A 386 2.35 16.77 -0.52
CA LEU A 386 3.74 16.54 -0.96
C LEU A 386 4.72 17.52 -0.33
N ALA A 387 4.34 18.78 -0.11
CA ALA A 387 5.17 19.75 0.60
C ALA A 387 5.39 19.33 2.06
N ILE A 388 4.34 18.86 2.74
CA ILE A 388 4.44 18.34 4.11
C ILE A 388 5.32 17.09 4.16
N ASP A 389 5.18 16.15 3.22
CA ASP A 389 6.07 15.00 3.10
C ASP A 389 7.54 15.45 2.94
N HIS A 390 7.80 16.42 2.05
CA HIS A 390 9.14 16.97 1.84
C HIS A 390 9.72 17.64 3.10
N ASP A 391 8.94 18.47 3.77
CA ASP A 391 9.33 19.17 4.99
C ASP A 391 9.58 18.19 6.14
N ALA A 392 8.74 17.17 6.27
CA ALA A 392 8.91 16.09 7.24
C ALA A 392 10.18 15.27 7.00
N ARG A 393 10.49 14.94 5.74
CA ARG A 393 11.76 14.27 5.40
C ARG A 393 12.97 15.13 5.74
N SER A 394 12.89 16.44 5.45
CA SER A 394 13.96 17.38 5.78
C SER A 394 14.14 17.47 7.31
N LEU A 395 13.03 17.57 8.04
CA LEU A 395 13.05 17.58 9.51
C LEU A 395 13.63 16.30 10.11
N ALA A 396 13.23 15.13 9.60
CA ALA A 396 13.81 13.86 10.04
C ALA A 396 15.32 13.81 9.79
N ARG A 397 15.79 14.30 8.63
CA ARG A 397 17.23 14.37 8.33
C ARG A 397 18.00 15.33 9.24
N ASP A 398 17.39 16.47 9.60
CA ASP A 398 17.99 17.42 10.53
C ASP A 398 18.16 16.81 11.93
N LEU A 399 17.27 15.89 12.33
CA LEU A 399 17.29 15.19 13.61
C LEU A 399 18.20 13.94 13.61
N LEU A 400 18.55 13.39 12.44
CA LEU A 400 19.39 12.18 12.34
C LEU A 400 20.70 12.21 13.15
N PRO A 401 21.44 13.33 13.26
CA PRO A 401 22.68 13.37 14.05
C PRO A 401 22.50 13.00 15.53
N GLU A 402 21.28 13.08 16.08
CA GLU A 402 20.97 12.68 17.45
C GLU A 402 20.87 11.14 17.62
N PHE A 403 20.66 10.42 16.51
CA PHE A 403 20.43 8.97 16.46
C PHE A 403 21.54 8.20 15.75
N ALA A 404 22.41 8.89 15.01
CA ALA A 404 23.48 8.26 14.27
C ALA A 404 24.39 7.44 15.21
N VAL A 405 24.68 6.20 14.84
CA VAL A 405 25.65 5.38 15.54
C VAL A 405 26.99 6.12 15.48
N LYS A 406 27.57 6.46 16.65
CA LYS A 406 28.92 7.03 16.70
C LYS A 406 29.85 6.03 16.00
N ALA A 407 30.52 6.47 14.95
CA ALA A 407 31.55 5.67 14.29
C ALA A 407 32.60 5.29 15.35
N SER A 408 32.61 4.01 15.74
CA SER A 408 33.65 3.41 16.57
C SER A 408 34.89 3.10 15.75
#